data_AF-Q96KP6-F1
#
_entry.id   AF-Q96KP6-F1
#
_cell.length_a   1.000
_cell.length_b   1.000
_cell.length_c   1.000
_cell.angle_alpha   90.00
_cell.angle_beta   90.00
_cell.angle_gamma   90.00
#
_symmetry.space_group_name_H-M   'P 1'
#
loop_
_entity.id
_entity.type
_entity.pdbx_description
1 polymer ?
#
loop_
_entity_poly.entity_id
_entity_poly.type
_entity_poly.pdbx_seq_one_letter_code
_entity_poly.pdbx_strand_id
1 'polypeptide(L)'
;MAHFVQGTSRMIAAESSTEHKECAEPSTRKNLMNSLEQKIRCLEKQRKELLEVNQQWDQQFRSMKELYERKVAELKTKLDAAERFLSTREKDPHQRQRKDDRQREDDRQRDLTRDRLQREEKEKERLNEELHELKEENKLLKGKNTLANKEKEHYECEIKRLNKALQDALNIKCSFSEDCLRKSRVEFCHEEMRTEMEVLKQQVQIYEEDFKKERSDRERLNQEKEELQQINETSQSQLNRLNSQIKACQMEKEKLEKQLKQMYCPPCNCGLVFHLQDPWVPTGPGAVQKQREHPPDYQWYALDQLPPDVQHKANGLSSVKKVHP
;
A
#
# COMPACT_ATOMS: atom_id res chain seq x y z
N MET A 1 -32.80 46.85 -10.62
CA MET A 1 -32.47 47.99 -9.74
C MET A 1 -33.40 49.14 -10.13
N ALA A 2 -34.43 49.38 -9.33
CA ALA A 2 -35.39 50.45 -9.54
C ALA A 2 -34.93 51.69 -8.75
N HIS A 3 -34.54 52.75 -9.45
CA HIS A 3 -34.20 54.02 -8.82
C HIS A 3 -35.48 54.84 -8.67
N PHE A 4 -36.00 54.85 -7.45
CA PHE A 4 -37.07 55.72 -6.97
C PHE A 4 -36.42 57.06 -6.59
N VAL A 5 -36.69 58.13 -7.35
CA VAL A 5 -36.27 59.49 -6.98
C VAL A 5 -37.51 60.27 -6.57
N GLN A 6 -37.66 60.39 -5.25
CA GLN A 6 -38.50 61.34 -4.55
C GLN A 6 -37.83 62.72 -4.61
N GLY A 7 -38.58 63.76 -4.97
CA GLY A 7 -38.11 65.15 -5.02
C GLY A 7 -39.21 66.12 -4.61
N THR A 8 -39.21 66.46 -3.34
CA THR A 8 -40.12 67.37 -2.62
C THR A 8 -39.50 68.77 -2.58
N SER A 9 -40.23 69.85 -2.90
CA SER A 9 -40.03 71.22 -2.35
C SER A 9 -41.11 72.18 -2.91
N ARG A 10 -42.16 72.54 -2.15
CA ARG A 10 -42.25 73.60 -1.11
C ARG A 10 -42.31 75.03 -1.68
N MET A 11 -43.54 75.55 -1.68
CA MET A 11 -44.01 76.94 -1.42
C MET A 11 -43.04 78.11 -1.59
N ILE A 12 -43.42 79.06 -2.45
CA ILE A 12 -43.27 80.49 -2.16
C ILE A 12 -44.68 81.09 -2.15
N ALA A 13 -45.11 81.47 -0.95
CA ALA A 13 -46.20 82.40 -0.71
C ALA A 13 -45.62 83.82 -0.77
N ALA A 14 -46.23 84.69 -1.55
CA ALA A 14 -46.14 86.14 -1.40
C ALA A 14 -47.42 86.74 -2.01
N GLU A 15 -48.34 87.03 -1.12
CA GLU A 15 -49.54 87.82 -1.33
C GLU A 15 -49.14 89.25 -1.74
N SER A 16 -49.75 89.80 -2.78
CA SER A 16 -50.12 91.22 -2.78
C SER A 16 -51.29 91.43 -3.74
N SER A 17 -52.39 91.84 -3.13
CA SER A 17 -53.67 92.19 -3.73
C SER A 17 -53.56 93.54 -4.43
N THR A 18 -53.89 93.61 -5.72
CA THR A 18 -54.42 94.83 -6.34
C THR A 18 -55.59 94.44 -7.24
N GLU A 19 -56.76 94.63 -6.66
CA GLU A 19 -58.07 94.59 -7.26
C GLU A 19 -58.25 95.71 -8.30
N HIS A 20 -59.02 95.38 -9.34
CA HIS A 20 -59.77 96.26 -10.24
C HIS A 20 -58.99 97.17 -11.22
N LYS A 21 -58.86 96.70 -12.47
CA LYS A 21 -59.68 97.26 -13.56
C LYS A 21 -59.75 96.34 -14.77
N GLU A 22 -60.99 95.93 -14.99
CA GLU A 22 -61.55 95.20 -16.10
C GLU A 22 -61.52 96.03 -17.40
N CYS A 23 -61.52 95.32 -18.55
CA CYS A 23 -61.82 95.80 -19.90
C CYS A 23 -60.71 96.51 -20.72
N ALA A 24 -59.61 95.81 -21.02
CA ALA A 24 -58.88 95.99 -22.30
C ALA A 24 -57.95 94.84 -22.74
N GLU A 25 -58.08 93.60 -22.24
CA GLU A 25 -57.12 92.51 -22.57
C GLU A 25 -57.72 91.17 -23.09
N PRO A 26 -58.88 91.12 -23.80
CA PRO A 26 -59.35 89.87 -24.39
C PRO A 26 -58.46 89.38 -25.55
N SER A 27 -57.75 90.30 -26.23
CA SER A 27 -56.84 89.96 -27.34
C SER A 27 -55.57 89.25 -26.84
N THR A 28 -54.93 89.79 -25.80
CA THR A 28 -53.75 89.18 -25.17
C THR A 28 -54.07 87.80 -24.59
N ARG A 29 -55.22 87.65 -23.91
CA ARG A 29 -55.67 86.36 -23.38
C ARG A 29 -55.90 85.32 -24.48
N LYS A 30 -56.51 85.70 -25.60
CA LYS A 30 -56.72 84.81 -26.77
C LYS A 30 -55.39 84.38 -27.40
N ASN A 31 -54.43 85.30 -27.54
CA ASN A 31 -53.10 84.98 -28.07
C ASN A 31 -52.34 84.01 -27.16
N LEU A 32 -52.42 84.20 -25.84
CA LEU A 32 -51.79 83.33 -24.85
C LEU A 32 -52.44 81.93 -24.86
N MET A 33 -53.76 81.85 -24.99
CA MET A 33 -54.50 80.60 -25.14
C MET A 33 -54.10 79.86 -26.43
N ASN A 34 -54.04 80.55 -27.57
CA ASN A 34 -53.59 79.98 -28.84
C ASN A 34 -52.16 79.45 -28.76
N SER A 35 -51.26 80.16 -28.06
CA SER A 35 -49.88 79.74 -27.82
C SER A 35 -49.80 78.47 -26.96
N LEU A 36 -50.59 78.39 -25.89
CA LEU A 36 -50.68 77.20 -25.04
C LEU A 36 -51.24 76.00 -25.81
N GLU A 37 -52.29 76.18 -26.61
CA GLU A 37 -52.82 75.12 -27.46
C GLU A 37 -51.80 74.61 -28.49
N GLN A 38 -51.04 75.51 -29.13
CA GLN A 38 -49.94 75.12 -30.02
C GLN A 38 -48.88 74.31 -29.27
N LYS A 39 -48.52 74.73 -28.05
CA LYS A 39 -47.56 74.01 -27.21
C LYS A 39 -48.08 72.62 -26.81
N ILE A 40 -49.37 72.50 -26.44
CA ILE A 40 -50.02 71.22 -26.15
C ILE A 40 -49.95 70.31 -27.38
N ARG A 41 -50.34 70.80 -28.57
CA ARG A 41 -50.25 70.02 -29.82
C ARG A 41 -48.83 69.57 -30.13
N CYS A 42 -47.82 70.42 -29.95
CA CYS A 42 -46.42 70.05 -30.12
C CYS A 42 -45.98 68.97 -29.12
N LEU A 43 -46.38 69.08 -27.85
CA LEU A 43 -46.07 68.09 -26.81
C LEU A 43 -46.77 66.76 -27.05
N GLU A 44 -48.01 66.77 -27.54
CA GLU A 44 -48.74 65.55 -27.94
C GLU A 44 -48.04 64.83 -29.09
N LYS A 45 -47.54 65.58 -30.09
CA LYS A 45 -46.74 65.04 -31.18
C LYS A 45 -45.45 64.41 -30.66
N GLN A 46 -44.70 65.13 -29.81
CA GLN A 46 -43.46 64.61 -29.20
C GLN A 46 -43.71 63.37 -28.33
N ARG A 47 -44.81 63.35 -27.55
CA ARG A 47 -45.21 62.18 -26.76
C ARG A 47 -45.49 60.98 -27.66
N LYS A 48 -46.20 61.18 -28.78
CA LYS A 48 -46.51 60.11 -29.73
C LYS A 48 -45.24 59.56 -30.41
N GLU A 49 -44.36 60.44 -30.87
CA GLU A 49 -43.06 60.05 -31.44
C GLU A 49 -42.20 59.29 -30.43
N LEU A 50 -42.18 59.72 -29.16
CA LEU A 50 -41.45 59.04 -28.09
C LEU A 50 -42.02 57.65 -27.80
N LEU A 51 -43.35 57.50 -27.81
CA LEU A 51 -44.01 56.20 -27.63
C LEU A 51 -43.68 55.24 -28.79
N GLU A 52 -43.61 55.74 -30.02
CA GLU A 52 -43.25 54.95 -31.20
C GLU A 52 -41.78 54.49 -31.15
N VAL A 53 -40.85 55.37 -30.80
CA VAL A 53 -39.43 55.01 -30.62
C VAL A 53 -39.26 54.01 -29.48
N ASN A 54 -39.98 54.18 -28.38
CA ASN A 54 -39.96 53.22 -27.26
C ASN A 54 -40.47 51.85 -27.70
N GLN A 55 -41.59 51.80 -28.44
CA GLN A 55 -42.13 50.56 -28.99
C GLN A 55 -41.14 49.86 -29.94
N GLN A 56 -40.47 50.62 -30.82
CA GLN A 56 -39.43 50.08 -31.69
C GLN A 56 -38.25 49.54 -30.87
N TRP A 57 -37.81 50.27 -29.84
CA TRP A 57 -36.70 49.84 -29.00
C TRP A 57 -37.02 48.55 -28.22
N ASP A 58 -38.24 48.43 -27.69
CA ASP A 58 -38.73 47.21 -27.06
C ASP A 58 -38.73 46.01 -28.02
N GLN A 59 -39.18 46.22 -29.26
CA GLN A 59 -39.16 45.18 -30.29
C GLN A 59 -37.74 44.75 -30.66
N GLN A 60 -36.84 45.73 -30.88
CA GLN A 60 -35.44 45.47 -31.18
C GLN A 60 -34.74 44.75 -30.02
N PHE A 61 -34.98 45.20 -28.79
CA PHE A 61 -34.42 44.59 -27.59
C PHE A 61 -34.89 43.14 -27.41
N ARG A 62 -36.19 42.87 -27.58
CA ARG A 62 -36.73 41.50 -27.48
C ARG A 62 -36.13 40.59 -28.55
N SER A 63 -36.10 41.03 -29.80
CA SER A 63 -35.53 40.27 -30.91
C SER A 63 -34.05 39.95 -30.69
N MET A 64 -33.28 40.96 -30.27
CA MET A 64 -31.85 40.83 -29.97
C MET A 64 -31.62 39.88 -28.78
N LYS A 65 -32.39 40.03 -27.70
CA LYS A 65 -32.29 39.21 -26.50
C LYS A 65 -32.54 37.74 -26.83
N GLU A 66 -33.62 37.44 -27.55
CA GLU A 66 -33.93 36.06 -27.93
C GLU A 66 -32.86 35.45 -28.84
N LEU A 67 -32.28 36.23 -29.77
CA LEU A 67 -31.20 35.78 -30.64
C LEU A 67 -29.99 35.33 -29.82
N TYR A 68 -29.56 36.15 -28.86
CA TYR A 68 -28.42 35.82 -28.01
C TYR A 68 -28.72 34.70 -27.01
N GLU A 69 -29.94 34.60 -26.48
CA GLU A 69 -30.34 33.48 -25.63
C GLU A 69 -30.26 32.15 -26.38
N ARG A 70 -30.78 32.10 -27.63
CA ARG A 70 -30.62 30.92 -28.51
C ARG A 70 -29.15 30.61 -28.77
N LYS A 71 -28.33 31.64 -29.02
CA LYS A 71 -26.91 31.46 -29.30
C LYS A 71 -26.14 30.90 -28.10
N VAL A 72 -26.44 31.39 -26.90
CA VAL A 72 -25.85 30.88 -25.66
C VAL A 72 -26.26 29.43 -25.43
N ALA A 73 -27.52 29.07 -25.66
CA ALA A 73 -27.98 27.68 -25.55
C ALA A 73 -27.29 26.74 -26.55
N GLU A 74 -27.11 27.19 -27.81
CA GLU A 74 -26.37 26.45 -28.83
C GLU A 74 -24.90 26.24 -28.44
N LEU A 75 -24.24 27.26 -27.90
CA LEU A 75 -22.84 27.16 -27.46
C LEU A 75 -22.69 26.23 -26.25
N LYS A 76 -23.62 26.28 -25.29
CA LYS A 76 -23.64 25.36 -24.15
C LYS A 76 -23.78 23.91 -24.60
N THR A 77 -24.75 23.62 -25.47
CA THR A 77 -24.95 22.26 -25.98
C THR A 77 -23.76 21.75 -26.80
N LYS A 78 -23.10 22.62 -27.57
CA LYS A 78 -21.84 22.30 -28.28
C LYS A 78 -20.69 22.04 -27.33
N LEU A 79 -20.55 22.82 -26.25
CA LEU A 79 -19.55 22.60 -25.22
C LEU A 79 -19.78 21.25 -24.52
N ASP A 80 -20.99 20.97 -24.06
CA ASP A 80 -21.35 19.71 -23.40
C ASP A 80 -21.11 18.51 -24.32
N ALA A 81 -21.35 18.65 -25.63
CA ALA A 81 -21.06 17.63 -26.61
C ALA A 81 -19.53 17.42 -26.75
N ALA A 82 -18.76 18.50 -26.90
CA ALA A 82 -17.31 18.44 -27.00
C ALA A 82 -16.66 17.82 -25.75
N GLU A 83 -17.12 18.18 -24.55
CA GLU A 83 -16.66 17.60 -23.29
C GLU A 83 -16.94 16.09 -23.20
N ARG A 84 -18.13 15.65 -23.62
CA ARG A 84 -18.45 14.22 -23.71
C ARG A 84 -17.56 13.49 -24.72
N PHE A 85 -17.28 14.09 -25.87
CA PHE A 85 -16.38 13.52 -26.87
C PHE A 85 -14.94 13.41 -26.34
N LEU A 86 -14.44 14.46 -25.67
CA LEU A 86 -13.11 14.45 -25.05
C LEU A 86 -13.02 13.42 -23.93
N SER A 87 -14.00 13.36 -23.02
CA SER A 87 -14.02 12.37 -21.95
C SER A 87 -14.07 10.94 -22.49
N THR A 88 -14.84 10.69 -23.54
CA THR A 88 -14.89 9.36 -24.18
C THR A 88 -13.55 9.00 -24.82
N ARG A 89 -12.95 9.94 -25.55
CA ARG A 89 -11.67 9.75 -26.23
C ARG A 89 -10.47 9.67 -25.28
N GLU A 90 -10.56 10.25 -24.09
CA GLU A 90 -9.56 10.10 -23.04
C GLU A 90 -9.72 8.75 -22.33
N LYS A 91 -10.96 8.36 -22.00
CA LYS A 91 -11.24 7.11 -21.28
C LYS A 91 -10.94 5.86 -22.11
N ASP A 92 -11.22 5.84 -23.42
CA ASP A 92 -11.07 4.66 -24.27
C ASP A 92 -9.61 4.17 -24.40
N PRO A 93 -8.61 5.02 -24.76
CA PRO A 93 -7.21 4.60 -24.82
C PRO A 93 -6.67 4.16 -23.46
N HIS A 94 -6.95 4.91 -22.39
CA HIS A 94 -6.50 4.55 -21.05
C HIS A 94 -7.17 3.25 -20.56
N GLN A 95 -8.43 3.00 -20.89
CA GLN A 95 -9.11 1.76 -20.52
C GLN A 95 -8.59 0.57 -21.32
N ARG A 96 -8.32 0.73 -22.62
CA ARG A 96 -7.68 -0.32 -23.45
C ARG A 96 -6.28 -0.64 -22.94
N GLN A 97 -5.46 0.38 -22.73
CA GLN A 97 -4.10 0.20 -22.18
C GLN A 97 -4.14 -0.52 -20.82
N ARG A 98 -4.99 -0.08 -19.88
CA ARG A 98 -5.14 -0.77 -18.59
C ARG A 98 -5.62 -2.22 -18.71
N LYS A 99 -6.42 -2.55 -19.72
CA LYS A 99 -6.85 -3.94 -19.97
C LYS A 99 -5.69 -4.77 -20.54
N ASP A 100 -4.97 -4.22 -21.51
CA ASP A 100 -3.81 -4.87 -22.13
C ASP A 100 -2.70 -5.12 -21.11
N ASP A 101 -2.41 -4.14 -20.24
CA ASP A 101 -1.40 -4.28 -19.19
C ASP A 101 -1.80 -5.35 -18.17
N ARG A 102 -3.06 -5.35 -17.71
CA ARG A 102 -3.57 -6.42 -16.82
C ARG A 102 -3.51 -7.80 -17.47
N GLN A 103 -3.80 -7.90 -18.76
CA GLN A 103 -3.72 -9.19 -19.47
C GLN A 103 -2.26 -9.68 -19.57
N ARG A 104 -1.31 -8.78 -19.82
CA ARG A 104 0.12 -9.10 -19.84
C ARG A 104 0.64 -9.53 -18.47
N GLU A 105 0.17 -8.90 -17.41
CA GLU A 105 0.51 -9.29 -16.03
C GLU A 105 -0.04 -10.68 -15.69
N ASP A 106 -1.30 -10.97 -16.06
CA ASP A 106 -1.92 -12.27 -15.85
C ASP A 106 -1.23 -13.38 -16.64
N ASP A 107 -0.82 -13.13 -17.89
CA ASP A 107 -0.02 -14.05 -18.69
C ASP A 107 1.35 -14.32 -18.07
N ARG A 108 2.06 -13.28 -17.62
CA ARG A 108 3.33 -13.43 -16.90
C ARG A 108 3.17 -14.22 -15.61
N GLN A 109 2.11 -13.97 -14.85
CA GLN A 109 1.86 -14.67 -13.60
C GLN A 109 1.55 -16.16 -13.84
N ARG A 110 0.80 -16.48 -14.91
CA ARG A 110 0.57 -17.86 -15.35
C ARG A 110 1.87 -18.57 -15.70
N ASP A 111 2.74 -17.92 -16.48
CA ASP A 111 4.03 -18.50 -16.90
C ASP A 111 4.93 -18.76 -15.68
N LEU A 112 5.04 -17.79 -14.76
CA LEU A 112 5.81 -17.95 -13.51
C LEU A 112 5.29 -19.11 -12.65
N THR A 113 3.97 -19.26 -12.56
CA THR A 113 3.33 -20.34 -11.80
C THR A 113 3.58 -21.70 -12.46
N ARG A 114 3.49 -21.78 -13.79
CA ARG A 114 3.80 -22.99 -14.56
C ARG A 114 5.27 -23.40 -14.40
N ASP A 115 6.20 -22.46 -14.50
CA ASP A 115 7.63 -22.72 -14.34
C ASP A 115 7.97 -23.20 -12.94
N ARG A 116 7.31 -22.62 -11.92
CA ARG A 116 7.45 -23.06 -10.53
C ARG A 116 6.96 -24.49 -10.35
N LEU A 117 5.76 -24.81 -10.84
CA LEU A 117 5.21 -26.17 -10.79
C LEU A 117 6.13 -27.16 -11.50
N GLN A 118 6.66 -26.81 -12.67
CA GLN A 118 7.57 -27.68 -13.42
C GLN A 118 8.88 -27.95 -12.66
N ARG A 119 9.42 -26.95 -11.94
CA ARG A 119 10.60 -27.14 -11.08
C ARG A 119 10.29 -28.07 -9.91
N GLU A 120 9.16 -27.85 -9.24
CA GLU A 120 8.70 -28.68 -8.13
C GLU A 120 8.43 -30.14 -8.56
N GLU A 121 7.87 -30.36 -9.76
CA GLU A 121 7.67 -31.69 -10.34
C GLU A 121 8.99 -32.41 -10.61
N LYS A 122 9.96 -31.72 -11.23
CA LYS A 122 11.31 -32.28 -11.46
C LYS A 122 12.04 -32.57 -10.15
N GLU A 123 11.87 -31.75 -9.13
CA GLU A 123 12.43 -31.99 -7.79
C GLU A 123 11.81 -33.22 -7.14
N LYS A 124 10.48 -33.33 -7.21
CA LYS A 124 9.75 -34.50 -6.72
C LYS A 124 10.16 -35.78 -7.45
N GLU A 125 10.41 -35.72 -8.76
CA GLU A 125 10.92 -36.84 -9.54
C GLU A 125 12.30 -37.27 -9.05
N ARG A 126 13.25 -36.34 -8.93
CA ARG A 126 14.61 -36.62 -8.39
C ARG A 126 14.58 -37.21 -6.98
N LEU A 127 13.75 -36.66 -6.10
CA LEU A 127 13.61 -37.16 -4.72
C LEU A 127 12.97 -38.56 -4.69
N ASN A 128 12.05 -38.87 -5.60
CA ASN A 128 11.48 -40.21 -5.71
C ASN A 128 12.49 -41.23 -6.23
N GLU A 129 13.33 -40.84 -7.20
CA GLU A 129 14.44 -41.67 -7.68
C GLU A 129 15.42 -41.97 -6.54
N GLU A 130 15.87 -40.95 -5.82
CA GLU A 130 16.76 -41.09 -4.66
C GLU A 130 16.15 -41.98 -3.56
N LEU A 131 14.87 -41.79 -3.26
CA LEU A 131 14.15 -42.65 -2.30
C LEU A 131 14.10 -44.11 -2.76
N HIS A 132 13.95 -44.35 -4.07
CA HIS A 132 13.95 -45.71 -4.62
C HIS A 132 15.33 -46.34 -4.56
N GLU A 133 16.38 -45.61 -4.91
CA GLU A 133 17.77 -46.06 -4.83
C GLU A 133 18.16 -46.42 -3.39
N LEU A 134 17.88 -45.52 -2.43
CA LEU A 134 18.12 -45.77 -1.00
C LEU A 134 17.36 -46.99 -0.47
N LYS A 135 16.16 -47.25 -0.99
CA LYS A 135 15.37 -48.42 -0.61
C LYS A 135 16.02 -49.73 -1.08
N GLU A 136 16.53 -49.77 -2.31
CA GLU A 136 17.24 -50.94 -2.84
C GLU A 136 18.60 -51.13 -2.15
N GLU A 137 19.33 -50.05 -1.85
CA GLU A 137 20.55 -50.12 -1.06
C GLU A 137 20.29 -50.68 0.34
N ASN A 138 19.24 -50.20 1.02
CA ASN A 138 18.86 -50.71 2.35
C ASN A 138 18.53 -52.20 2.33
N LYS A 139 17.87 -52.68 1.26
CA LYS A 139 17.57 -54.10 1.05
C LYS A 139 18.85 -54.92 0.85
N LEU A 140 19.81 -54.42 0.06
CA LEU A 140 21.10 -55.08 -0.11
C LEU A 140 21.90 -55.13 1.18
N LEU A 141 21.96 -54.02 1.94
CA LEU A 141 22.64 -53.95 3.23
C LEU A 141 22.02 -54.89 4.25
N LYS A 142 20.69 -55.00 4.29
CA LYS A 142 20.00 -56.02 5.10
C LYS A 142 20.46 -57.43 4.72
N GLY A 143 20.53 -57.76 3.44
CA GLY A 143 21.04 -59.06 2.97
C GLY A 143 22.48 -59.31 3.42
N LYS A 144 23.38 -58.34 3.25
CA LYS A 144 24.77 -58.42 3.71
C LYS A 144 24.87 -58.64 5.22
N ASN A 145 24.08 -57.91 6.02
CA ASN A 145 24.02 -58.08 7.47
C ASN A 145 23.53 -59.48 7.88
N THR A 146 22.56 -60.06 7.16
CA THR A 146 22.12 -61.43 7.46
C THR A 146 23.20 -62.48 7.15
N LEU A 147 24.02 -62.27 6.12
CA LEU A 147 25.15 -63.15 5.80
C LEU A 147 26.26 -63.02 6.84
N ALA A 148 26.64 -61.78 7.19
CA ALA A 148 27.62 -61.51 8.24
C ALA A 148 27.20 -62.10 9.59
N ASN A 149 25.91 -62.05 9.94
CA ASN A 149 25.40 -62.67 11.17
C ASN A 149 25.52 -64.20 11.15
N LYS A 150 25.22 -64.87 10.02
CA LYS A 150 25.41 -66.32 9.90
C LYS A 150 26.87 -66.74 10.00
N GLU A 151 27.77 -65.97 9.38
CA GLU A 151 29.22 -66.20 9.50
C GLU A 151 29.69 -66.01 10.94
N LYS A 152 29.22 -64.95 11.62
CA LYS A 152 29.49 -64.73 13.03
C LYS A 152 29.02 -65.91 13.89
N GLU A 153 27.79 -66.39 13.69
CA GLU A 153 27.25 -67.55 14.39
C GLU A 153 28.09 -68.82 14.16
N HIS A 154 28.57 -69.03 12.93
CA HIS A 154 29.47 -70.14 12.59
C HIS A 154 30.79 -70.04 13.37
N TYR A 155 31.46 -68.87 13.35
CA TYR A 155 32.69 -68.66 14.11
C TYR A 155 32.47 -68.80 15.63
N GLU A 156 31.33 -68.34 16.15
CA GLU A 156 30.99 -68.53 17.57
C GLU A 156 30.82 -70.01 17.93
N CYS A 157 30.18 -70.80 17.08
CA CYS A 157 30.05 -72.25 17.30
C CYS A 157 31.40 -72.96 17.25
N GLU A 158 32.26 -72.54 16.33
CA GLU A 158 33.64 -73.02 16.20
C GLU A 158 34.47 -72.68 17.44
N ILE A 159 34.41 -71.43 17.90
CA ILE A 159 35.06 -70.98 19.14
C ILE A 159 34.56 -71.80 20.34
N LYS A 160 33.24 -72.03 20.45
CA LYS A 160 32.66 -72.87 21.53
C LYS A 160 33.20 -74.30 21.46
N ARG A 161 33.28 -74.90 20.27
CA ARG A 161 33.83 -76.24 20.07
C ARG A 161 35.31 -76.32 20.46
N LEU A 162 36.11 -75.36 20.00
CA LEU A 162 37.53 -75.28 20.31
C LEU A 162 37.78 -75.04 21.81
N ASN A 163 37.03 -74.15 22.44
CA ASN A 163 37.09 -73.91 23.88
C ASN A 163 36.71 -75.16 24.69
N LYS A 164 35.72 -75.93 24.22
CA LYS A 164 35.35 -77.21 24.85
C LYS A 164 36.47 -78.24 24.73
N ALA A 165 37.04 -78.42 23.54
CA ALA A 165 38.18 -79.31 23.32
C ALA A 165 39.41 -78.90 24.15
N LEU A 166 39.68 -77.59 24.28
CA LEU A 166 40.76 -77.06 25.10
C LEU A 166 40.53 -77.33 26.59
N GLN A 167 39.32 -77.11 27.09
CA GLN A 167 38.95 -77.42 28.47
C GLN A 167 39.06 -78.93 28.77
N ASP A 168 38.61 -79.79 27.86
CA ASP A 168 38.72 -81.23 28.03
C ASP A 168 40.20 -81.67 28.07
N ALA A 169 41.06 -81.11 27.21
CA ALA A 169 42.50 -81.34 27.24
C ALA A 169 43.17 -80.82 28.54
N LEU A 170 42.74 -79.65 29.04
CA LEU A 170 43.24 -79.10 30.30
C LEU A 170 42.75 -79.88 31.52
N ASN A 171 41.53 -80.39 31.54
CA ASN A 171 41.00 -81.23 32.63
C ASN A 171 41.76 -82.56 32.74
N ILE A 172 42.14 -83.15 31.60
CA ILE A 172 43.02 -84.32 31.55
C ILE A 172 44.40 -83.98 32.14
N LYS A 173 44.94 -82.79 31.85
CA LYS A 173 46.26 -82.34 32.31
C LYS A 173 46.27 -81.86 33.77
N CYS A 174 45.21 -81.19 34.24
CA CYS A 174 45.07 -80.68 35.62
C CYS A 174 44.83 -81.81 36.63
N SER A 175 44.30 -82.96 36.20
CA SER A 175 44.32 -84.17 37.03
C SER A 175 45.74 -84.62 37.39
N PHE A 176 46.78 -84.05 36.77
CA PHE A 176 48.19 -84.37 36.99
C PHE A 176 49.08 -83.18 37.39
N SER A 177 48.56 -81.96 37.64
CA SER A 177 49.46 -80.85 37.94
C SER A 177 48.80 -79.69 38.69
N GLU A 178 48.87 -79.74 40.01
CA GLU A 178 48.38 -78.69 40.92
C GLU A 178 49.28 -77.43 40.95
N ASP A 179 50.36 -77.36 40.17
CA ASP A 179 51.36 -76.27 40.31
C ASP A 179 51.34 -75.19 39.19
N CYS A 180 50.42 -75.26 38.22
CA CYS A 180 50.33 -74.26 37.13
C CYS A 180 49.27 -73.16 37.35
N LEU A 181 48.37 -73.34 38.32
CA LEU A 181 47.17 -72.51 38.52
C LEU A 181 47.46 -71.07 38.98
N ARG A 182 48.67 -70.79 39.47
CA ARG A 182 49.06 -69.45 39.94
C ARG A 182 49.53 -68.51 38.81
N LYS A 183 50.06 -69.03 37.69
CA LYS A 183 50.55 -68.18 36.58
C LYS A 183 49.39 -67.64 35.73
N SER A 184 48.40 -68.47 35.40
CA SER A 184 47.29 -68.12 34.51
C SER A 184 46.37 -67.03 35.07
N ARG A 185 46.21 -66.93 36.39
CA ARG A 185 45.38 -65.90 37.03
C ARG A 185 45.99 -64.49 36.88
N VAL A 186 47.32 -64.38 36.86
CA VAL A 186 48.02 -63.09 36.66
C VAL A 186 47.91 -62.64 35.20
N GLU A 187 48.02 -63.57 34.25
CA GLU A 187 47.88 -63.27 32.82
C GLU A 187 46.46 -62.81 32.47
N PHE A 188 45.42 -63.44 33.04
CA PHE A 188 44.03 -63.01 32.86
C PHE A 188 43.78 -61.59 33.40
N CYS A 189 44.19 -61.28 34.64
CA CYS A 189 44.08 -59.92 35.17
C CYS A 189 44.88 -58.90 34.36
N HIS A 190 46.00 -59.30 33.76
CA HIS A 190 46.81 -58.39 32.94
C HIS A 190 46.12 -58.07 31.61
N GLU A 191 45.48 -59.05 30.97
CA GLU A 191 44.76 -58.84 29.72
C GLU A 191 43.49 -58.01 29.94
N GLU A 192 42.73 -58.30 31.00
CA GLU A 192 41.56 -57.49 31.39
C GLU A 192 41.96 -56.03 31.63
N MET A 193 43.04 -55.79 32.39
CA MET A 193 43.59 -54.45 32.62
C MET A 193 44.03 -53.75 31.32
N ARG A 194 44.55 -54.47 30.32
CA ARG A 194 44.89 -53.88 29.01
C ARG A 194 43.63 -53.45 28.26
N THR A 195 42.60 -54.29 28.24
CA THR A 195 41.34 -53.97 27.57
C THR A 195 40.65 -52.79 28.25
N GLU A 196 40.64 -52.75 29.59
CA GLU A 196 40.10 -51.63 30.35
C GLU A 196 40.86 -50.33 30.04
N MET A 197 42.19 -50.40 30.01
CA MET A 197 43.02 -49.25 29.65
C MET A 197 42.75 -48.75 28.21
N GLU A 198 42.51 -49.66 27.27
CA GLU A 198 42.20 -49.28 25.88
C GLU A 198 40.81 -48.63 25.76
N VAL A 199 39.80 -49.19 26.44
CA VAL A 199 38.45 -48.58 26.49
C VAL A 199 38.51 -47.20 27.11
N LEU A 200 39.28 -47.01 28.19
CA LEU A 200 39.45 -45.69 28.81
C LEU A 200 40.16 -44.70 27.87
N LYS A 201 41.17 -45.14 27.11
CA LYS A 201 41.82 -44.28 26.09
C LYS A 201 40.83 -43.87 25.00
N GLN A 202 40.04 -44.81 24.49
CA GLN A 202 39.02 -44.51 23.48
C GLN A 202 37.93 -43.59 24.04
N GLN A 203 37.52 -43.80 25.29
CA GLN A 203 36.54 -42.93 25.94
C GLN A 203 37.06 -41.49 26.10
N VAL A 204 38.33 -41.32 26.49
CA VAL A 204 38.97 -40.00 26.55
C VAL A 204 39.01 -39.36 25.16
N GLN A 205 39.38 -40.12 24.12
CA GLN A 205 39.40 -39.61 22.75
C GLN A 205 38.03 -39.12 22.29
N ILE A 206 36.96 -39.90 22.54
CA ILE A 206 35.59 -39.51 22.19
C ILE A 206 35.21 -38.21 22.91
N TYR A 207 35.51 -38.09 24.21
CA TYR A 207 35.21 -36.85 24.95
C TYR A 207 35.99 -35.65 24.45
N GLU A 208 37.24 -35.82 24.01
CA GLU A 208 38.02 -34.75 23.40
C GLU A 208 37.44 -34.30 22.05
N GLU A 209 37.00 -35.24 21.23
CA GLU A 209 36.35 -34.97 19.94
C GLU A 209 35.01 -34.25 20.14
N ASP A 210 34.16 -34.75 21.04
CA ASP A 210 32.88 -34.14 21.38
C ASP A 210 33.05 -32.72 21.92
N PHE A 211 34.04 -32.50 22.78
CA PHE A 211 34.30 -31.18 23.34
C PHE A 211 34.76 -30.16 22.28
N LYS A 212 35.58 -30.59 21.32
CA LYS A 212 35.99 -29.75 20.18
C LYS A 212 34.78 -29.43 19.31
N LYS A 213 33.97 -30.44 19.00
CA LYS A 213 32.75 -30.29 18.19
C LYS A 213 31.74 -29.36 18.84
N GLU A 214 31.47 -29.55 20.13
CA GLU A 214 30.57 -28.69 20.92
C GLU A 214 31.04 -27.23 20.92
N ARG A 215 32.36 -27.00 21.02
CA ARG A 215 32.92 -25.64 20.90
C ARG A 215 32.69 -25.03 19.52
N SER A 216 32.99 -25.76 18.45
CA SER A 216 32.79 -25.27 17.08
C SER A 216 31.31 -25.05 16.77
N ASP A 217 30.42 -25.91 17.25
CA ASP A 217 28.98 -25.75 17.11
C ASP A 217 28.47 -24.52 17.86
N ARG A 218 28.96 -24.29 19.09
CA ARG A 218 28.64 -23.10 19.87
C ARG A 218 29.16 -21.82 19.22
N GLU A 219 30.37 -21.84 18.64
CA GLU A 219 30.93 -20.71 17.91
C GLU A 219 30.11 -20.37 16.67
N ARG A 220 29.76 -21.39 15.86
CA ARG A 220 28.88 -21.23 14.69
C ARG A 220 27.53 -20.62 15.09
N LEU A 221 26.91 -21.16 16.14
CA LEU A 221 25.62 -20.66 16.63
C LEU A 221 25.72 -19.23 17.18
N ASN A 222 26.84 -18.89 17.82
CA ASN A 222 27.06 -17.54 18.33
C ASN A 222 27.27 -16.53 17.19
N GLN A 223 27.98 -16.92 16.14
CA GLN A 223 28.13 -16.11 14.92
C GLN A 223 26.78 -15.84 14.25
N GLU A 224 25.97 -16.88 14.05
CA GLU A 224 24.62 -16.74 13.47
C GLU A 224 23.72 -15.87 14.35
N LYS A 225 23.79 -16.02 15.68
CA LYS A 225 23.08 -15.17 16.63
C LYS A 225 23.50 -13.70 16.50
N GLU A 226 24.79 -13.42 16.36
CA GLU A 226 25.31 -12.06 16.21
C GLU A 226 24.88 -11.42 14.88
N GLU A 227 24.95 -12.18 13.78
CA GLU A 227 24.46 -11.73 12.47
C GLU A 227 22.96 -11.42 12.49
N LEU A 228 22.15 -12.31 13.07
CA LEU A 228 20.72 -12.09 13.24
C LEU A 228 20.44 -10.87 14.13
N GLN A 229 21.24 -10.66 15.18
CA GLN A 229 21.11 -9.49 16.04
C GLN A 229 21.42 -8.20 15.26
N GLN A 230 22.47 -8.15 14.44
CA GLN A 230 22.79 -7.00 13.60
C GLN A 230 21.68 -6.71 12.56
N ILE A 231 21.15 -7.75 11.90
CA ILE A 231 20.04 -7.60 10.95
C ILE A 231 18.80 -7.05 11.65
N ASN A 232 18.52 -7.51 12.88
CA ASN A 232 17.41 -7.03 13.66
C ASN A 232 17.61 -5.55 14.07
N GLU A 233 18.79 -5.18 14.56
CA GLU A 233 19.11 -3.79 14.93
C GLU A 233 19.03 -2.83 13.73
N THR A 234 19.52 -3.25 12.56
CA THR A 234 19.41 -2.47 11.33
C THR A 234 17.96 -2.33 10.87
N SER A 235 17.18 -3.40 10.91
CA SER A 235 15.74 -3.37 10.61
C SER A 235 14.98 -2.46 11.56
N GLN A 236 15.24 -2.54 12.87
CA GLN A 236 14.63 -1.66 13.87
C GLN A 236 15.00 -0.20 13.63
N SER A 237 16.25 0.08 13.26
CA SER A 237 16.70 1.44 12.92
C SER A 237 15.99 1.99 11.69
N GLN A 238 15.76 1.16 10.65
CA GLN A 238 14.99 1.54 9.47
C GLN A 238 13.53 1.81 9.81
N LEU A 239 12.89 0.96 10.63
CA LEU A 239 11.53 1.16 11.10
C LEU A 239 11.40 2.46 11.91
N ASN A 240 12.35 2.73 12.81
CA ASN A 240 12.37 3.97 13.59
C ASN A 240 12.50 5.21 12.69
N ARG A 241 13.32 5.14 11.64
CA ARG A 241 13.45 6.20 10.63
C ARG A 241 12.14 6.43 9.88
N LEU A 242 11.51 5.38 9.37
CA LEU A 242 10.24 5.48 8.66
C LEU A 242 9.11 5.97 9.57
N ASN A 243 9.04 5.49 10.81
CA ASN A 243 8.06 5.96 11.80
C ASN A 243 8.23 7.46 12.09
N SER A 244 9.48 7.93 12.21
CA SER A 244 9.77 9.36 12.37
C SER A 244 9.34 10.17 11.14
N GLN A 245 9.54 9.66 9.93
CA GLN A 245 9.06 10.30 8.69
C GLN A 245 7.54 10.35 8.62
N ILE A 246 6.86 9.24 8.95
CA ILE A 246 5.40 9.19 9.00
C ILE A 246 4.85 10.22 9.99
N LYS A 247 5.44 10.30 11.19
CA LYS A 247 5.07 11.32 12.19
C LYS A 247 5.29 12.74 11.67
N ALA A 248 6.41 13.01 11.00
CA ALA A 248 6.67 14.32 10.40
C ALA A 248 5.61 14.68 9.33
N CYS A 249 5.31 13.75 8.42
CA CYS A 249 4.26 13.93 7.40
C CYS A 249 2.87 14.13 8.04
N GLN A 250 2.56 13.41 9.13
CA GLN A 250 1.30 13.59 9.86
C GLN A 250 1.18 14.99 10.48
N MET A 251 2.26 15.49 11.09
CA MET A 251 2.27 16.85 11.65
C MET A 251 2.15 17.92 10.56
N GLU A 252 2.76 17.73 9.40
CA GLU A 252 2.60 18.61 8.24
C GLU A 252 1.18 18.60 7.70
N LYS A 253 0.57 17.42 7.56
CA LYS A 253 -0.83 17.27 7.16
C LYS A 253 -1.76 18.01 8.12
N GLU A 254 -1.58 17.84 9.43
CA GLU A 254 -2.40 18.51 10.44
C GLU A 254 -2.22 20.04 10.39
N LYS A 255 -0.99 20.52 10.18
CA LYS A 255 -0.69 21.95 10.02
C LYS A 255 -1.39 22.53 8.78
N LEU A 256 -1.31 21.83 7.65
CA LEU A 256 -2.00 22.24 6.41
C LEU A 256 -3.52 22.19 6.57
N GLU A 257 -4.06 21.20 7.27
CA GLU A 257 -5.50 21.11 7.55
C GLU A 257 -5.98 22.27 8.46
N LYS A 258 -5.18 22.67 9.45
CA LYS A 258 -5.45 23.86 10.28
C LYS A 258 -5.42 25.15 9.46
N GLN A 259 -4.42 25.32 8.58
CA GLN A 259 -4.36 26.47 7.68
C GLN A 259 -5.55 26.50 6.73
N LEU A 260 -5.93 25.34 6.18
CA LEU A 260 -7.10 25.22 5.32
C LEU A 260 -8.38 25.58 6.07
N LYS A 261 -8.58 25.09 7.30
CA LYS A 261 -9.73 25.47 8.16
C LYS A 261 -9.77 26.96 8.48
N GLN A 262 -8.62 27.62 8.65
CA GLN A 262 -8.56 29.08 8.84
C GLN A 262 -8.89 29.85 7.55
N MET A 263 -8.54 29.30 6.39
CA MET A 263 -8.87 29.88 5.08
C MET A 263 -10.35 29.68 4.71
N TYR A 264 -11.01 28.66 5.25
CA TYR A 264 -12.46 28.53 5.14
C TYR A 264 -13.14 29.65 5.93
N CYS A 265 -13.55 30.69 5.18
CA CYS A 265 -14.29 31.84 5.68
C CYS A 265 -15.50 31.39 6.53
N PRO A 266 -15.69 31.94 7.75
CA PRO A 266 -16.91 31.69 8.53
C PRO A 266 -18.14 31.93 7.65
N PRO A 267 -19.16 31.06 7.71
CA PRO A 267 -20.26 31.11 6.77
C PRO A 267 -20.91 32.50 6.78
N CYS A 268 -20.73 33.23 5.69
CA CYS A 268 -21.49 34.45 5.43
C CYS A 268 -22.95 34.04 5.32
N ASN A 269 -23.85 34.68 6.09
CA ASN A 269 -25.29 34.44 5.98
C ASN A 269 -25.89 35.08 4.71
N CYS A 270 -25.06 35.36 3.71
CA CYS A 270 -25.48 35.72 2.36
C CYS A 270 -25.57 34.40 1.58
N GLY A 271 -26.78 33.98 1.21
CA GLY A 271 -27.10 32.69 0.58
C GLY A 271 -26.51 32.43 -0.82
N LEU A 272 -25.30 32.92 -1.08
CA LEU A 272 -24.50 32.58 -2.24
C LEU A 272 -23.57 31.44 -1.82
N VAL A 273 -24.01 30.22 -2.13
CA VAL A 273 -23.19 29.02 -2.05
C VAL A 273 -22.01 29.22 -2.99
N PHE A 274 -20.87 29.64 -2.46
CA PHE A 274 -19.62 29.70 -3.20
C PHE A 274 -19.17 28.27 -3.47
N HIS A 275 -19.54 27.75 -4.64
CA HIS A 275 -18.87 26.58 -5.20
C HIS A 275 -17.41 26.96 -5.43
N LEU A 276 -16.56 26.47 -4.54
CA LEU A 276 -15.11 26.51 -4.68
C LEU A 276 -14.77 25.76 -5.98
N GLN A 277 -14.57 26.51 -7.06
CA GLN A 277 -14.07 26.01 -8.33
C GLN A 277 -12.64 25.50 -8.11
N ASP A 278 -12.42 24.24 -8.45
CA ASP A 278 -11.17 23.53 -8.27
C ASP A 278 -10.05 24.26 -9.03
N PRO A 279 -8.96 24.73 -8.38
CA PRO A 279 -7.93 25.58 -8.99
C PRO A 279 -7.13 24.96 -10.17
N TRP A 280 -7.51 23.78 -10.66
CA TRP A 280 -6.82 23.08 -11.75
C TRP A 280 -7.45 23.28 -13.13
N VAL A 281 -8.28 24.32 -13.33
CA VAL A 281 -8.82 24.66 -14.66
C VAL A 281 -8.05 25.83 -15.28
N PRO A 282 -7.17 25.60 -16.28
CA PRO A 282 -6.42 26.67 -16.93
C PRO A 282 -7.34 27.49 -17.84
N THR A 283 -7.57 28.74 -17.45
CA THR A 283 -8.26 29.74 -18.27
C THR A 283 -7.25 30.44 -19.18
N GLY A 284 -7.42 30.32 -20.50
CA GLY A 284 -6.83 31.26 -21.46
C GLY A 284 -6.24 30.61 -22.73
N PRO A 285 -6.79 30.88 -23.92
CA PRO A 285 -6.26 30.38 -25.19
C PRO A 285 -5.16 31.32 -25.73
N GLY A 286 -3.92 30.84 -25.79
CA GLY A 286 -2.79 31.59 -26.32
C GLY A 286 -1.66 30.70 -26.78
N ALA A 287 -1.69 30.35 -28.07
CA ALA A 287 -0.61 29.93 -28.96
C ALA A 287 0.67 29.24 -28.38
N VAL A 288 0.77 27.94 -28.70
CA VAL A 288 1.95 27.24 -29.22
C VAL A 288 3.28 27.46 -28.46
N GLN A 289 3.62 26.52 -27.58
CA GLN A 289 4.95 25.90 -27.62
C GLN A 289 4.85 24.45 -27.14
N LYS A 290 5.21 23.53 -28.03
CA LYS A 290 5.43 22.12 -27.73
C LYS A 290 6.63 22.02 -26.78
N GLN A 291 6.38 21.85 -25.49
CA GLN A 291 7.35 21.25 -24.58
C GLN A 291 6.75 19.92 -24.14
N ARG A 292 7.41 18.84 -24.57
CA ARG A 292 7.16 17.49 -24.11
C ARG A 292 7.69 17.41 -22.68
N GLU A 293 6.83 17.36 -21.69
CA GLU A 293 7.22 16.88 -20.37
C GLU A 293 6.25 15.79 -19.93
N HIS A 294 6.85 14.68 -19.54
CA HIS A 294 6.25 13.38 -19.31
C HIS A 294 5.21 13.43 -18.16
N PRO A 295 4.10 12.67 -18.26
CA PRO A 295 3.11 12.63 -17.20
C PRO A 295 3.69 11.90 -15.97
N PRO A 296 3.58 12.47 -14.76
CA PRO A 296 4.00 11.77 -13.56
C PRO A 296 3.02 10.63 -13.24
N ASP A 297 3.57 9.44 -13.11
CA ASP A 297 2.87 8.18 -12.81
C ASP A 297 2.46 8.14 -11.34
N TYR A 298 1.31 8.75 -11.02
CA TYR A 298 0.72 8.73 -9.68
C TYR A 298 -0.16 7.49 -9.50
N GLN A 299 0.44 6.36 -9.13
CA GLN A 299 -0.30 5.21 -8.58
C GLN A 299 -0.15 5.17 -7.06
N TRP A 300 -1.13 5.76 -6.38
CA TRP A 300 -1.29 5.64 -4.93
C TRP A 300 -1.76 4.23 -4.58
N TYR A 301 -0.83 3.38 -4.14
CA TYR A 301 -1.17 2.16 -3.40
C TYR A 301 -1.43 2.55 -1.93
N ALA A 302 -2.71 2.71 -1.58
CA ALA A 302 -3.13 2.83 -0.19
C ALA A 302 -3.00 1.44 0.49
N LEU A 303 -1.88 1.22 1.16
CA LEU A 303 -1.56 0.01 1.89
C LEU A 303 -2.09 0.11 3.34
N ASP A 304 -3.37 0.44 3.47
CA ASP A 304 -4.02 0.65 4.78
C ASP A 304 -4.94 -0.53 5.12
N GLN A 305 -4.43 -1.77 5.20
CA GLN A 305 -5.04 -2.86 5.99
C GLN A 305 -3.99 -3.92 6.34
N LEU A 306 -3.02 -3.59 7.20
CA LEU A 306 -2.26 -4.62 7.91
C LEU A 306 -3.10 -5.12 9.10
N PRO A 307 -3.38 -6.43 9.20
CA PRO A 307 -4.17 -6.99 10.29
C PRO A 307 -3.41 -6.94 11.62
N PRO A 308 -4.12 -6.86 12.77
CA PRO A 308 -3.52 -6.60 14.06
C PRO A 308 -2.55 -7.70 14.48
N ASP A 309 -1.39 -7.21 14.94
CA ASP A 309 -0.25 -7.93 15.46
C ASP A 309 -0.65 -8.92 16.57
N VAL A 310 -0.59 -10.22 16.28
CA VAL A 310 -0.76 -11.27 17.29
C VAL A 310 0.53 -11.36 18.09
N GLN A 311 0.54 -10.61 19.19
CA GLN A 311 1.54 -10.66 20.25
C GLN A 311 1.76 -12.12 20.72
N HIS A 312 2.81 -12.76 20.23
CA HIS A 312 3.25 -14.06 20.73
C HIS A 312 3.87 -13.84 22.12
N LYS A 313 3.11 -14.16 23.17
CA LYS A 313 3.62 -14.24 24.54
C LYS A 313 4.69 -15.33 24.64
N ALA A 314 5.95 -14.94 24.56
CA ALA A 314 7.08 -15.74 25.00
C ALA A 314 7.11 -15.76 26.54
N ASN A 315 6.28 -16.60 27.16
CA ASN A 315 6.45 -16.92 28.57
C ASN A 315 7.54 -17.98 28.68
N GLY A 316 8.75 -17.50 28.98
CA GLY A 316 9.95 -18.29 29.16
C GLY A 316 9.81 -19.37 30.22
N LEU A 317 10.21 -20.58 29.84
CA LEU A 317 10.51 -21.69 30.73
C LEU A 317 11.89 -21.44 31.35
N SER A 318 11.95 -20.99 32.61
CA SER A 318 13.17 -21.09 33.41
C SER A 318 12.83 -21.01 34.90
N SER A 319 12.64 -22.17 35.53
CA SER A 319 12.97 -22.36 36.94
C SER A 319 13.03 -23.87 37.23
N VAL A 320 14.19 -24.46 36.95
CA VAL A 320 14.54 -25.82 37.38
C VAL A 320 15.81 -25.72 38.22
N LYS A 321 15.80 -26.46 39.33
CA LYS A 321 16.89 -26.83 40.25
C LYS A 321 17.29 -25.83 41.35
N LYS A 322 16.71 -26.07 42.53
CA LYS A 322 17.46 -26.15 43.80
C LYS A 322 16.98 -27.38 44.58
N VAL A 323 17.75 -28.46 44.48
CA VAL A 323 17.76 -29.55 45.47
C VAL A 323 19.18 -29.53 46.03
N HIS A 324 19.29 -29.15 47.29
CA HIS A 324 20.51 -29.27 48.10
C HIS A 324 20.20 -30.29 49.21
N PRO A 325 21.23 -30.99 49.71
CA PRO A 325 21.30 -32.44 49.86
C PRO A 325 20.40 -33.06 50.91
#